data_AF-A0A8J2HZ36-F1
#
_entry.id   AF-A0A8J2HZ36-F1
#
_cell.length_a   1.000
_cell.length_b   1.000
_cell.length_c   1.000
_cell.angle_alpha   90.00
_cell.angle_beta   90.00
_cell.angle_gamma   90.00
#
_symmetry.space_group_name_H-M   'P 1'
#
loop_
_entity.id
_entity.type
_entity.pdbx_description
1 polymer ?
#
loop_
_entity_poly.entity_id
_entity_poly.type
_entity_poly.pdbx_seq_one_letter_code
_entity_poly.pdbx_strand_id
1 'polypeptide(L)'
;MADSAGANYTGCFWETLDANGGPGLGAITSLCHAWGAGPTGGLSTYVLGVTAAKPGFREWRVSPLTLGLSWAAGTISVPNGKTHVAWNATEGHITNLKIESPANTKGIVSLPICGASSTWKLKEQAFSIGNGTFSVAGGEKLVFTLS
;
A
#
# COMPACT_ATOMS: atom_id res chain seq x y z
N MET A 1 -13.13 -19.00 0.31
CA MET A 1 -12.07 -19.12 -0.73
C MET A 1 -10.64 -19.20 -0.23
N ALA A 2 -10.30 -18.72 0.97
CA ALA A 2 -8.93 -18.74 1.49
C ALA A 2 -8.60 -19.98 2.36
N ASP A 3 -9.61 -20.73 2.81
CA ASP A 3 -9.42 -21.97 3.56
C ASP A 3 -8.99 -23.09 2.62
N SER A 4 -7.76 -23.59 2.80
CA SER A 4 -7.18 -24.68 2.00
C SER A 4 -7.79 -26.05 2.26
N ALA A 5 -8.52 -26.23 3.36
CA ALA A 5 -9.27 -27.45 3.65
C ALA A 5 -10.68 -27.47 3.03
N GLY A 6 -11.14 -26.34 2.49
CA GLY A 6 -12.49 -26.21 1.92
C GLY A 6 -12.66 -26.98 0.61
N ALA A 7 -13.80 -27.64 0.42
CA ALA A 7 -14.09 -28.48 -0.76
C ALA A 7 -13.98 -27.74 -2.12
N ASN A 8 -14.13 -26.42 -2.12
CA ASN A 8 -14.05 -25.57 -3.32
C ASN A 8 -12.75 -24.76 -3.41
N TYR A 9 -11.74 -25.08 -2.59
CA TYR A 9 -10.46 -24.38 -2.61
C TYR A 9 -9.70 -24.66 -3.91
N THR A 10 -9.34 -23.60 -4.62
CA THR A 10 -8.59 -23.67 -5.88
C THR A 10 -7.25 -22.94 -5.82
N GLY A 11 -6.97 -22.24 -4.72
CA GLY A 11 -5.85 -21.29 -4.65
C GLY A 11 -6.03 -20.02 -5.50
N CYS A 12 -7.17 -19.85 -6.18
CA CYS A 12 -7.49 -18.64 -6.94
C CYS A 12 -8.64 -17.84 -6.30
N PHE A 13 -8.82 -16.61 -6.77
CA PHE A 13 -10.05 -15.86 -6.50
C PHE A 13 -11.24 -16.39 -7.32
N TRP A 14 -12.40 -16.52 -6.70
CA TRP A 14 -13.65 -16.98 -7.30
C TRP A 14 -14.37 -15.83 -8.00
N GLU A 15 -15.19 -16.16 -8.98
CA GLU A 15 -15.98 -15.22 -9.75
C GLU A 15 -17.08 -14.59 -8.87
N THR A 16 -17.93 -15.40 -8.25
CA THR A 16 -19.02 -14.90 -7.42
C THR A 16 -19.01 -15.55 -6.05
N LEU A 17 -19.55 -14.83 -5.08
CA LEU A 17 -19.85 -15.37 -3.75
C LEU A 17 -21.36 -15.45 -3.58
N ASP A 18 -21.84 -16.51 -2.94
CA ASP A 18 -23.21 -16.57 -2.43
C ASP A 18 -23.34 -15.78 -1.11
N ALA A 19 -24.56 -15.70 -0.58
CA ALA A 19 -24.85 -14.98 0.66
C ALA A 19 -24.17 -15.57 1.90
N ASN A 20 -23.71 -16.83 1.84
CA ASN A 20 -23.01 -17.52 2.91
C ASN A 20 -21.47 -17.40 2.78
N GLY A 21 -20.97 -16.70 1.76
CA GLY A 21 -19.53 -16.59 1.46
C GLY A 21 -18.94 -17.82 0.76
N GLY A 22 -19.79 -18.76 0.34
CA GLY A 22 -19.43 -19.86 -0.55
C GLY A 22 -19.31 -19.39 -2.00
N PRO A 23 -18.80 -20.21 -2.92
CA PRO A 23 -18.82 -19.88 -4.34
C PRO A 23 -20.27 -19.90 -4.84
N GLY A 24 -20.64 -18.94 -5.69
CA GLY A 24 -22.00 -18.86 -6.27
C GLY A 24 -22.25 -19.93 -7.33
N LEU A 25 -22.20 -21.22 -6.97
CA LEU A 25 -22.34 -22.38 -7.86
C LEU A 25 -23.75 -22.47 -8.47
N GLY A 26 -24.03 -21.61 -9.45
CA GLY A 26 -25.19 -21.63 -10.34
C GLY A 26 -24.81 -22.06 -11.76
N ALA A 27 -25.48 -21.52 -12.79
CA ALA A 27 -25.29 -22.00 -14.16
C ALA A 27 -23.87 -21.78 -14.73
N ILE A 28 -23.16 -20.72 -14.32
CA ILE A 28 -21.79 -20.41 -14.75
C ILE A 28 -21.07 -19.70 -13.60
N THR A 29 -20.02 -20.30 -13.04
CA THR A 29 -19.12 -19.66 -12.07
C THR A 29 -17.72 -20.26 -12.15
N SER A 30 -16.74 -19.40 -12.41
CA SER A 30 -15.32 -19.76 -12.37
C SER A 30 -14.78 -19.68 -10.94
N LEU A 31 -14.06 -20.71 -10.52
CA LEU A 31 -13.30 -20.71 -9.26
C LEU A 31 -11.87 -20.16 -9.45
N CYS A 32 -11.55 -19.59 -10.61
CA CYS A 32 -10.31 -18.86 -10.86
C CYS A 32 -10.60 -17.69 -11.82
N HIS A 33 -11.01 -16.54 -11.25
CA HIS A 33 -11.51 -15.41 -12.01
C HIS A 33 -10.85 -14.09 -11.58
N ALA A 34 -10.37 -13.32 -12.56
CA ALA A 34 -9.55 -12.14 -12.33
C ALA A 34 -10.28 -11.03 -11.56
N TRP A 35 -11.59 -10.84 -11.77
CA TRP A 35 -12.34 -9.78 -11.09
C TRP A 35 -12.46 -10.00 -9.58
N GLY A 36 -12.15 -11.22 -9.09
CA GLY A 36 -12.19 -11.56 -7.67
C GLY A 36 -10.93 -11.09 -6.96
N ALA A 37 -9.88 -10.73 -7.72
CA ALA A 37 -8.59 -10.26 -7.21
C ALA A 37 -8.60 -8.78 -6.78
N GLY A 38 -9.78 -8.20 -6.56
CA GLY A 38 -9.94 -6.85 -5.99
C GLY A 38 -9.07 -6.57 -4.75
N PRO A 39 -8.90 -7.52 -3.79
CA PRO A 39 -8.01 -7.33 -2.65
C PRO A 39 -6.58 -6.94 -3.02
N THR A 40 -6.00 -7.48 -4.09
CA THR A 40 -4.64 -7.13 -4.53
C THR A 40 -4.50 -5.64 -4.87
N GLY A 41 -5.48 -5.10 -5.59
CA GLY A 41 -5.53 -3.67 -5.94
C GLY A 41 -5.73 -2.80 -4.70
N GLY A 42 -6.65 -3.20 -3.82
CA GLY A 42 -6.93 -2.50 -2.56
C GLY A 42 -5.72 -2.46 -1.62
N LEU A 43 -5.04 -3.59 -1.42
CA LEU A 43 -3.82 -3.68 -0.60
C LEU A 43 -2.69 -2.82 -1.17
N SER A 44 -2.50 -2.81 -2.49
CA SER A 44 -1.48 -1.96 -3.14
C SER A 44 -1.79 -0.47 -3.03
N THR A 45 -3.07 -0.10 -3.15
CA THR A 45 -3.53 1.29 -3.18
C THR A 45 -3.60 1.90 -1.79
N TYR A 46 -4.13 1.16 -0.81
CA TYR A 46 -4.51 1.69 0.50
C TYR A 46 -3.58 1.21 1.62
N VAL A 47 -3.25 -0.09 1.68
CA VAL A 47 -2.39 -0.63 2.75
C VAL A 47 -0.93 -0.27 2.50
N LEU A 48 -0.42 -0.56 1.29
CA LEU A 48 0.89 -0.08 0.86
C LEU A 48 0.85 1.44 0.62
N GLY A 49 -0.30 1.97 0.19
CA GLY A 49 -0.58 3.39 0.11
C GLY A 49 -0.17 4.07 -1.19
N VAL A 50 0.12 3.32 -2.27
CA VAL A 50 0.75 3.88 -3.47
C VAL A 50 -0.29 4.23 -4.54
N THR A 51 -0.29 5.48 -5.00
CA THR A 51 -1.17 5.93 -6.10
C THR A 51 -0.45 6.86 -7.08
N ALA A 52 -0.96 6.93 -8.31
CA ALA A 52 -0.54 7.94 -9.27
C ALA A 52 -1.21 9.29 -8.93
N ALA A 53 -0.43 10.35 -8.74
CA ALA A 53 -0.93 11.72 -8.64
C ALA A 53 -1.08 12.38 -10.01
N LYS A 54 -0.23 11.99 -10.96
CA LYS A 54 -0.28 12.41 -12.37
C LYS A 54 -0.11 11.20 -13.30
N PRO A 55 -0.60 11.28 -14.55
CA PRO A 55 -0.49 10.19 -15.52
C PRO A 55 0.94 9.64 -15.65
N GLY A 56 1.04 8.31 -15.70
CA GLY A 56 2.30 7.60 -15.86
C GLY A 56 3.24 7.67 -14.66
N PHE A 57 2.73 7.96 -13.45
CA PHE A 57 3.53 8.07 -12.22
C PHE A 57 4.64 9.13 -12.29
N ARG A 58 4.49 10.14 -13.17
CA ARG A 58 5.37 11.34 -13.15
C ARG A 58 5.32 12.05 -11.80
N GLU A 59 4.16 11.97 -11.16
CA GLU A 59 3.98 12.30 -9.76
C GLU A 59 3.19 11.18 -9.08
N TRP A 60 3.60 10.81 -7.87
CA TRP A 60 3.04 9.69 -7.12
C TRP A 60 2.73 10.09 -5.68
N ARG A 61 1.84 9.35 -5.02
CA ARG A 61 1.57 9.49 -3.59
C ARG A 61 1.88 8.21 -2.84
N VAL A 62 2.38 8.35 -1.61
CA VAL A 62 2.48 7.28 -0.62
C VAL A 62 1.75 7.73 0.64
N SER A 63 0.60 7.10 0.92
CA SER A 63 -0.26 7.39 2.08
C SER A 63 -0.80 6.08 2.65
N PRO A 64 0.01 5.34 3.45
CA PRO A 64 -0.37 4.01 3.90
C PRO A 64 -1.44 4.03 5.00
N LEU A 65 -2.34 3.06 4.95
CA LEU A 65 -3.32 2.76 6.01
C LEU A 65 -2.91 1.45 6.70
N THR A 66 -2.66 1.52 8.01
CA THR A 66 -2.16 0.35 8.75
C THR A 66 -3.23 -0.72 8.92
N LEU A 67 -4.49 -0.33 9.14
CA LEU A 67 -5.63 -1.24 9.35
C LEU A 67 -5.34 -2.35 10.39
N GLY A 68 -4.56 -2.02 11.42
CA GLY A 68 -4.15 -2.95 12.48
C GLY A 68 -2.93 -3.83 12.16
N LEU A 69 -2.37 -3.72 10.96
CA LEU A 69 -1.14 -4.42 10.59
C LEU A 69 0.09 -3.73 11.21
N SER A 70 1.07 -4.54 11.63
CA SER A 70 2.36 -4.07 12.15
C SER A 70 3.37 -3.74 11.06
N TRP A 71 3.16 -4.20 9.83
CA TRP A 71 4.02 -3.87 8.69
C TRP A 71 3.31 -4.17 7.36
N ALA A 72 3.78 -3.53 6.29
CA ALA A 72 3.55 -3.98 4.92
C ALA A 72 4.74 -3.62 4.04
N ALA A 73 5.00 -4.43 3.02
CA ALA A 73 6.03 -4.16 2.03
C ALA A 73 5.58 -4.66 0.65
N GLY A 74 5.90 -3.91 -0.40
CA GLY A 74 5.47 -4.24 -1.75
C GLY A 74 6.13 -3.36 -2.81
N THR A 75 6.05 -3.84 -4.05
CA THR A 75 6.62 -3.15 -5.21
C THR A 75 5.57 -3.10 -6.31
N ILE A 76 5.34 -1.91 -6.85
CA ILE A 76 4.49 -1.72 -8.03
C ILE A 76 5.35 -1.41 -9.27
N SER A 77 5.00 -2.01 -10.40
CA SER A 77 5.58 -1.64 -11.70
C SER A 77 4.96 -0.34 -12.19
N VAL A 78 5.80 0.62 -12.59
CA VAL A 78 5.40 1.92 -13.13
C VAL A 78 6.11 2.14 -14.48
N PRO A 79 5.64 3.02 -15.37
CA PRO A 79 6.19 3.12 -16.73
C PRO A 79 7.71 3.30 -16.81
N ASN A 80 8.30 4.04 -15.86
CA ASN A 80 9.73 4.33 -15.83
C ASN A 80 10.51 3.49 -14.79
N GLY A 81 10.00 2.32 -14.40
CA GLY A 81 10.69 1.41 -13.48
C GLY A 81 9.77 0.81 -12.44
N LYS A 82 10.15 0.89 -11.17
CA LYS A 82 9.42 0.31 -10.05
C LYS A 82 9.38 1.27 -8.88
N THR A 83 8.27 1.27 -8.16
CA THR A 83 8.17 1.96 -6.86
C THR A 83 8.05 0.90 -5.78
N HIS A 84 9.03 0.84 -4.89
CA HIS A 84 9.02 -0.02 -3.71
C HIS A 84 8.67 0.80 -2.48
N VAL A 85 7.79 0.25 -1.64
CA VAL A 85 7.41 0.83 -0.36
C VAL A 85 7.47 -0.26 0.71
N ALA A 86 7.98 0.10 1.88
CA ALA A 86 7.94 -0.75 3.06
C ALA A 86 7.74 0.10 4.31
N TRP A 87 6.85 -0.29 5.20
CA TRP A 87 6.63 0.41 6.45
C TRP A 87 6.46 -0.56 7.62
N ASN A 88 6.79 -0.07 8.82
CA ASN A 88 6.51 -0.72 10.09
C ASN A 88 5.63 0.21 10.94
N ALA A 89 4.78 -0.40 11.76
CA ALA A 89 3.89 0.28 12.68
C ALA A 89 3.96 -0.35 14.07
N THR A 90 3.80 0.48 15.09
CA THR A 90 3.68 0.09 16.49
C THR A 90 2.41 0.71 17.03
N GLU A 91 1.55 -0.11 17.66
CA GLU A 91 0.25 0.34 18.18
C GLU A 91 -0.63 1.03 17.11
N GLY A 92 -0.53 0.56 15.86
CA GLY A 92 -1.29 1.11 14.73
C GLY A 92 -0.68 2.38 14.11
N HIS A 93 0.43 2.90 14.64
CA HIS A 93 1.11 4.09 14.18
C HIS A 93 2.38 3.74 13.39
N ILE A 94 2.53 4.30 12.18
CA ILE A 94 3.74 4.08 11.38
C ILE A 94 4.93 4.70 12.11
N THR A 95 5.98 3.91 12.33
CA THR A 95 7.23 4.35 12.97
C THR A 95 8.39 4.41 11.99
N ASN A 96 8.33 3.64 10.90
CA ASN A 96 9.33 3.65 9.84
C ASN A 96 8.64 3.49 8.48
N LEU A 97 9.07 4.28 7.50
CA LEU A 97 8.62 4.19 6.10
C LEU A 97 9.82 4.33 5.16
N LYS A 98 9.98 3.38 4.26
CA LYS A 98 11.01 3.34 3.21
C LYS A 98 10.34 3.42 1.86
N ILE A 99 10.86 4.28 0.98
CA ILE A 99 10.37 4.46 -0.38
C ILE A 99 11.56 4.47 -1.34
N GLU A 100 11.45 3.72 -2.42
CA GLU A 100 12.36 3.78 -3.56
C GLU A 100 11.49 3.97 -4.81
N SER A 101 11.78 5.01 -5.59
CA SER A 101 11.01 5.31 -6.81
C SER A 101 11.97 5.71 -7.94
N PRO A 102 11.53 5.66 -9.22
CA PRO A 102 12.39 6.05 -10.33
C PRO A 102 12.85 7.51 -10.25
N ALA A 103 14.03 7.79 -10.80
CA ALA A 103 14.54 9.15 -10.96
C ALA A 103 13.63 9.99 -11.85
N ASN A 104 13.76 11.32 -11.75
CA ASN A 104 12.95 12.29 -12.51
C ASN A 104 11.43 12.18 -12.26
N THR A 105 11.03 11.67 -11.09
CA THR A 105 9.63 11.67 -10.62
C THR A 105 9.49 12.54 -9.36
N LYS A 106 8.26 12.94 -9.03
CA LYS A 106 7.93 13.68 -7.80
C LYS A 106 7.04 12.84 -6.90
N GLY A 107 7.30 12.87 -5.60
CA GLY A 107 6.51 12.15 -4.60
C GLY A 107 5.80 13.08 -3.65
N ILE A 108 4.59 12.70 -3.26
CA ILE A 108 3.84 13.27 -2.13
C ILE A 108 3.71 12.16 -1.09
N VAL A 109 4.34 12.31 0.06
CA VAL A 109 4.26 11.34 1.16
C VAL A 109 3.35 11.92 2.23
N SER A 110 2.36 11.17 2.69
CA SER A 110 1.48 11.57 3.80
C SER A 110 1.66 10.58 4.95
N LEU A 111 2.14 11.07 6.09
CA LEU A 111 2.29 10.29 7.31
C LEU A 111 1.24 10.75 8.33
N PRO A 112 0.54 9.83 8.99
CA PRO A 112 -0.42 10.18 10.02
C PRO A 112 0.29 10.90 11.18
N ILE A 113 -0.26 12.05 11.59
CA ILE A 113 0.24 12.81 12.74
C ILE A 113 -0.32 12.15 14.00
N CYS A 114 0.55 11.67 14.89
CA CYS A 114 0.14 11.07 16.16
C CYS A 114 0.48 12.04 17.30
N GLY A 115 -0.54 12.70 17.85
CA GLY A 115 -0.38 13.70 18.92
C GLY A 115 0.17 15.05 18.44
N ALA A 116 0.23 16.02 19.36
CA ALA A 116 0.42 17.45 19.07
C ALA A 116 1.79 17.87 18.47
N SER A 117 2.71 16.94 18.21
CA SER A 117 3.91 17.13 17.38
C SER A 117 4.65 15.80 17.26
N SER A 118 4.41 15.06 16.19
CA SER A 118 5.30 13.96 15.81
C SER A 118 6.50 14.53 15.07
N THR A 119 7.71 14.41 15.62
CA THR A 119 8.94 14.77 14.91
C THR A 119 9.36 13.60 14.04
N TRP A 120 9.59 13.87 12.75
CA TRP A 120 10.02 12.86 11.80
C TRP A 120 11.42 13.20 11.31
N LYS A 121 12.21 12.16 11.02
CA LYS A 121 13.53 12.28 10.39
C LYS A 121 13.48 11.73 8.98
N LEU A 122 13.99 12.50 8.01
CA LEU A 122 14.32 12.05 6.66
C LEU A 122 15.82 12.22 6.49
N LYS A 123 16.54 11.12 6.24
CA LYS A 123 18.02 11.15 6.13
C LYS A 123 18.67 11.90 7.30
N GLU A 124 18.27 11.58 8.53
CA GLU A 124 18.75 12.17 9.79
C GLU A 124 18.37 13.63 10.07
N GLN A 125 17.76 14.34 9.12
CA GLN A 125 17.25 15.69 9.35
C GLN A 125 15.84 15.63 9.96
N ALA A 126 15.72 16.17 11.17
CA ALA A 126 14.43 16.27 11.87
C ALA A 126 13.59 17.41 11.29
N PHE A 127 12.28 17.18 11.16
CA PHE A 127 11.31 18.21 10.82
C PHE A 127 10.00 17.99 11.58
N SER A 128 9.33 19.10 11.88
CA SER A 128 7.99 19.16 12.44
C SER A 128 7.08 19.77 11.40
N ILE A 129 5.98 19.10 11.03
CA ILE A 129 5.04 19.60 10.00
C ILE A 129 3.62 19.58 10.53
N GLY A 130 2.90 20.68 10.30
CA GLY A 130 1.53 20.87 10.78
C GLY A 130 0.46 19.99 10.11
N ASN A 131 0.67 19.50 8.87
CA ASN A 131 -0.34 18.71 8.12
C ASN A 131 0.10 17.28 7.72
N GLY A 132 1.29 16.82 8.15
CA GLY A 132 1.77 15.46 7.90
C GLY A 132 2.07 15.09 6.44
N THR A 133 2.21 16.07 5.52
CA THR A 133 2.49 15.80 4.10
C THR A 133 3.83 16.38 3.63
N PHE A 134 4.58 15.61 2.84
CA PHE A 134 5.94 15.90 2.38
C PHE A 134 6.02 15.83 0.85
N SER A 135 6.68 16.81 0.23
CA SER A 135 7.07 16.73 -1.18
C SER A 135 8.51 16.23 -1.28
N VAL A 136 8.74 15.20 -2.09
CA VAL A 136 10.04 14.56 -2.26
C VAL A 136 10.38 14.37 -3.73
N ALA A 137 11.67 14.29 -4.04
CA ALA A 137 12.15 13.88 -5.36
C ALA A 137 12.31 12.35 -5.40
N GLY A 138 11.93 11.73 -6.52
CA GLY A 138 12.24 10.33 -6.78
C GLY A 138 13.67 10.12 -7.28
N GLY A 139 14.13 8.88 -7.27
CA GLY A 139 15.46 8.46 -7.72
C GLY A 139 16.43 8.12 -6.60
N GLU A 140 16.16 8.57 -5.39
CA GLU A 140 16.92 8.21 -4.19
C GLU A 140 16.07 7.40 -3.22
N LYS A 141 16.74 6.63 -2.36
CA LYS A 141 16.10 5.94 -1.26
C LYS A 141 15.70 6.93 -0.18
N LEU A 142 14.42 6.95 0.15
CA LEU A 142 13.85 7.79 1.19
C LEU A 142 13.54 6.92 2.41
N VAL A 143 14.00 7.36 3.59
CA VAL A 143 13.75 6.67 4.87
C VAL A 143 13.23 7.68 5.86
N PHE A 144 11.97 7.50 6.25
CA PHE A 144 11.28 8.27 7.27
C PHE A 144 11.26 7.48 8.56
N THR A 145 11.67 8.10 9.66
CA THR A 145 11.64 7.49 11.00
C THR A 145 10.98 8.44 11.99
N LEU A 146 10.02 7.93 12.75
CA LEU A 146 9.40 8.66 13.86
C LEU A 146 10.43 8.80 14.99
N SER A 147 10.63 10.03 15.48
CA SER A 147 11.57 10.34 16.58
C SER A 147 10.86 10.42 17.92
#